data_AF-A0A1P8EKB5-F1
#
_entry.id   AF-A0A1P8EKB5-F1
#
_cell.length_a   1.000
_cell.length_b   1.000
_cell.length_c   1.000
_cell.angle_alpha   90.00
_cell.angle_beta   90.00
_cell.angle_gamma   90.00
#
_symmetry.space_group_name_H-M   'P 1'
#
loop_
_entity.id
_entity.type
_entity.pdbx_description
1 polymer ?
#
loop_
_entity_poly.entity_id
_entity_poly.type
_entity_poly.pdbx_seq_one_letter_code
_entity_poly.pdbx_strand_id
1 'polypeptide(L)'
;MNTLFKQTLTASVLSSMLMGTAFAAPAEAPPAFIKRVADGLITRLKTDHAKLQNNPAAVKAIVRQNLDPYIDSQAFTRIVMGTYATNQYSNAAQRAQFENNFRETLIENYGTAFAKYSNQSYTMRPYKETGSKNPVVTLDFNNNGEKIPVSFQLADKGSQWKIRNINVSGIDLGLQFRNQFAATVKRNGGDLDKAIANFQPDADAAVKKK
;
A
#
# COMPACT_ATOMS: atom_id res chain seq x y z
N MET A 1 2.48 37.56 67.52
CA MET A 1 1.64 36.37 67.24
C MET A 1 0.61 36.78 66.17
N ASN A 2 0.42 35.95 65.15
CA ASN A 2 -0.58 36.03 64.07
C ASN A 2 -0.68 37.29 63.16
N THR A 3 0.05 37.20 62.05
CA THR A 3 -0.44 37.19 60.64
C THR A 3 -1.62 38.04 60.14
N LEU A 4 -1.32 38.64 58.97
CA LEU A 4 -2.15 38.92 57.78
C LEU A 4 -3.16 40.09 57.89
N PHE A 5 -3.65 40.69 56.78
CA PHE A 5 -3.42 40.46 55.34
C PHE A 5 -3.18 41.78 54.57
N LYS A 6 -2.70 41.74 53.32
CA LYS A 6 -2.83 42.81 52.32
C LYS A 6 -3.49 42.28 51.04
N GLN A 7 -4.45 43.02 50.50
CA GLN A 7 -5.10 42.72 49.22
C GLN A 7 -4.30 43.33 48.06
N THR A 8 -4.03 42.55 47.02
CA THR A 8 -3.68 43.07 45.68
C THR A 8 -4.35 42.20 44.62
N LEU A 9 -5.18 42.83 43.79
CA LEU A 9 -5.95 42.20 42.73
C LEU A 9 -5.09 42.06 41.47
N THR A 10 -4.63 40.86 41.14
CA THR A 10 -3.90 40.59 39.88
C THR A 10 -4.85 40.00 38.83
N ALA A 11 -5.08 40.73 37.75
CA ALA A 11 -5.86 40.26 36.61
C ALA A 11 -5.02 39.29 35.75
N SER A 12 -5.38 37.99 35.78
CA SER A 12 -4.73 36.97 34.95
C SER A 12 -5.36 36.91 33.55
N VAL A 13 -4.68 37.47 32.54
CA VAL A 13 -5.03 37.24 31.13
C VAL A 13 -4.61 35.83 30.74
N LEU A 14 -5.56 34.90 30.72
CA LEU A 14 -5.32 33.51 30.33
C LEU A 14 -5.34 33.38 28.79
N SER A 15 -4.22 33.72 28.13
CA SER A 15 -4.03 33.44 26.71
C SER A 15 -3.82 31.94 26.48
N SER A 16 -4.92 31.20 26.34
CA SER A 16 -4.91 29.79 25.94
C SER A 16 -4.41 29.63 24.51
N MET A 17 -3.11 29.39 24.34
CA MET A 17 -2.53 28.97 23.06
C MET A 17 -3.11 27.62 22.65
N LEU A 18 -4.00 27.64 21.66
CA LEU A 18 -4.44 26.44 20.95
C LEU A 18 -3.27 25.92 20.10
N MET A 19 -2.43 25.07 20.70
CA MET A 19 -1.47 24.26 19.96
C MET A 19 -2.22 23.22 19.12
N GLY A 20 -2.70 23.64 17.96
CA GLY A 20 -3.20 22.73 16.93
C GLY A 20 -2.07 21.79 16.52
N THR A 21 -2.28 20.48 16.65
CA THR A 21 -1.33 19.48 16.20
C THR A 21 -1.30 19.46 14.67
N ALA A 22 -0.46 20.32 14.09
CA ALA A 22 -0.14 20.27 12.68
C ALA A 22 0.60 18.94 12.42
N PHE A 23 -0.12 17.97 11.85
CA PHE A 23 0.51 16.78 11.28
C PHE A 23 1.36 17.23 10.10
N ALA A 24 2.67 17.35 10.32
CA ALA A 24 3.62 17.58 9.27
C ALA A 24 3.54 16.42 8.26
N ALA A 25 3.52 16.75 6.97
CA ALA A 25 3.70 15.75 5.92
C ALA A 25 5.07 15.05 6.10
N PRO A 26 5.25 13.83 5.58
CA PRO A 26 6.51 13.11 5.70
C PRO A 26 7.64 13.95 5.07
N ALA A 27 8.78 14.06 5.75
CA ALA A 27 9.91 14.87 5.30
C ALA A 27 10.50 14.42 3.94
N GLU A 28 10.19 13.20 3.51
CA GLU A 28 10.56 12.64 2.21
C GLU A 28 9.49 12.95 1.16
N ALA A 29 9.86 13.54 0.02
CA ALA A 29 8.92 13.81 -1.07
C ALA A 29 8.40 12.50 -1.71
N PRO A 30 7.14 12.44 -2.20
CA PRO A 30 6.57 11.24 -2.86
C PRO A 30 7.46 10.55 -3.90
N PRO A 31 8.17 11.28 -4.80
CA PRO A 31 9.05 10.65 -5.78
C PRO A 31 10.28 10.00 -5.11
N ALA A 32 10.88 10.66 -4.12
CA ALA A 32 12.04 10.14 -3.39
C ALA A 32 11.68 8.85 -2.64
N PHE A 33 10.51 8.82 -1.99
CA PHE A 33 9.97 7.64 -1.33
C PHE A 33 9.85 6.45 -2.30
N ILE A 34 9.17 6.63 -3.44
CA ILE A 34 9.00 5.55 -4.43
C ILE A 34 10.34 5.11 -5.03
N LYS A 35 11.27 6.06 -5.29
CA LYS A 35 12.63 5.73 -5.75
C LYS A 35 13.35 4.83 -4.75
N ARG A 36 13.34 5.20 -3.48
CA ARG A 36 14.02 4.47 -2.39
C ARG A 36 13.44 3.06 -2.20
N VAL A 37 12.12 2.91 -2.25
CA VAL A 37 11.46 1.60 -2.15
C VAL A 37 11.78 0.72 -3.35
N ALA A 38 11.70 1.27 -4.58
CA ALA A 38 12.03 0.54 -5.80
C ALA A 38 13.50 0.12 -5.83
N ASP A 39 14.43 1.04 -5.56
CA ASP A 39 15.87 0.76 -5.54
C ASP A 39 16.26 -0.28 -4.49
N GLY A 40 15.65 -0.23 -3.30
CA GLY A 40 15.88 -1.22 -2.23
C GLY A 40 15.52 -2.63 -2.67
N LEU A 41 14.30 -2.82 -3.20
CA LEU A 41 13.87 -4.12 -3.73
C LEU A 41 14.73 -4.56 -4.91
N ILE A 42 14.98 -3.69 -5.90
CA ILE A 42 15.77 -3.99 -7.10
C ILE A 42 17.20 -4.41 -6.73
N THR A 43 17.83 -3.69 -5.80
CA THR A 43 19.16 -4.02 -5.29
C THR A 43 19.14 -5.41 -4.67
N ARG A 44 18.14 -5.70 -3.82
CA ARG A 44 18.07 -6.99 -3.14
C ARG A 44 17.80 -8.15 -4.10
N LEU A 45 16.93 -7.98 -5.10
CA LEU A 45 16.67 -8.97 -6.15
C LEU A 45 17.93 -9.26 -6.97
N LYS A 46 18.71 -8.23 -7.32
CA LYS A 46 20.00 -8.38 -8.02
C LYS A 46 21.04 -9.12 -7.18
N THR A 47 21.25 -8.69 -5.92
CA THR A 47 22.26 -9.28 -5.02
C THR A 47 21.97 -10.74 -4.70
N ASP A 48 20.71 -11.12 -4.51
CA ASP A 48 20.31 -12.50 -4.19
C ASP A 48 19.81 -13.31 -5.40
N HIS A 49 19.95 -12.82 -6.63
CA HIS A 49 19.38 -13.43 -7.84
C HIS A 49 19.60 -14.94 -7.95
N ALA A 50 20.82 -15.42 -7.61
CA ALA A 50 21.16 -16.85 -7.62
C ALA A 50 20.43 -17.66 -6.53
N LYS A 51 20.17 -17.08 -5.35
CA LYS A 51 19.43 -17.71 -4.25
C LYS A 51 17.92 -17.73 -4.48
N LEU A 52 17.43 -16.84 -5.35
CA LEU A 52 16.02 -16.73 -5.72
C LEU A 52 15.61 -17.75 -6.79
N GLN A 53 16.55 -18.23 -7.61
CA GLN A 53 16.28 -19.28 -8.59
C GLN A 53 15.76 -20.55 -7.88
N ASN A 54 14.61 -21.04 -8.33
CA ASN A 54 13.94 -22.24 -7.81
C ASN A 54 13.65 -22.22 -6.29
N ASN A 55 13.64 -21.05 -5.64
CA ASN A 55 13.37 -20.93 -4.20
C ASN A 55 12.24 -19.92 -3.89
N PRO A 56 10.97 -20.34 -4.00
CA PRO A 56 9.81 -19.48 -3.72
C PRO A 56 9.79 -18.90 -2.31
N ALA A 57 10.34 -19.62 -1.31
CA ALA A 57 10.41 -19.15 0.06
C ALA A 57 11.37 -17.95 0.22
N ALA A 58 12.53 -17.99 -0.43
CA ALA A 58 13.47 -16.87 -0.45
C ALA A 58 12.88 -15.65 -1.18
N VAL A 59 12.18 -15.86 -2.30
CA VAL A 59 11.45 -14.80 -3.02
C VAL A 59 10.43 -14.14 -2.10
N LYS A 60 9.56 -14.94 -1.47
CA LYS A 60 8.53 -14.48 -0.53
C LYS A 60 9.12 -13.68 0.64
N ALA A 61 10.24 -14.14 1.20
CA ALA A 61 10.94 -13.42 2.27
C ALA A 61 11.49 -12.06 1.81
N ILE A 62 12.17 -12.00 0.65
CA ILE A 62 12.73 -10.76 0.11
C ILE A 62 11.63 -9.75 -0.24
N VAL A 63 10.58 -10.19 -0.94
CA VAL A 63 9.46 -9.32 -1.33
C VAL A 63 8.79 -8.72 -0.09
N ARG A 64 8.51 -9.54 0.95
CA ARG A 64 7.94 -9.06 2.21
C ARG A 64 8.83 -8.04 2.91
N GLN A 65 10.10 -8.37 3.12
CA GLN A 65 11.05 -7.49 3.81
C GLN A 65 11.22 -6.13 3.12
N ASN A 66 11.08 -6.07 1.79
CA ASN A 66 11.30 -4.86 1.01
C ASN A 66 10.02 -4.09 0.65
N LEU A 67 8.82 -4.70 0.72
CA LEU A 67 7.55 -4.04 0.40
C LEU A 67 6.61 -3.88 1.59
N ASP A 68 6.47 -4.87 2.48
CA ASP A 68 5.52 -4.81 3.60
C ASP A 68 5.68 -3.54 4.47
N PRO A 69 6.90 -3.05 4.78
CA PRO A 69 7.08 -1.82 5.52
C PRO A 69 6.55 -0.57 4.80
N TYR A 70 6.15 -0.66 3.53
CA TYR A 70 5.76 0.47 2.69
C TYR A 70 4.36 0.36 2.08
N ILE A 71 3.65 -0.77 2.23
CA ILE A 71 2.24 -0.91 1.80
C ILE A 71 1.28 -0.48 2.94
N ASP A 72 0.21 0.23 2.61
CA ASP A 72 -0.96 0.40 3.48
C ASP A 72 -1.90 -0.79 3.27
N SER A 73 -1.52 -1.94 3.84
CA SER A 73 -2.23 -3.22 3.63
C SER A 73 -3.69 -3.11 4.00
N GLN A 74 -4.01 -2.43 5.11
CA GLN A 74 -5.38 -2.19 5.53
C GLN A 74 -6.18 -1.33 4.54
N ALA A 75 -5.59 -0.30 3.92
CA ALA A 75 -6.30 0.45 2.88
C ALA A 75 -6.50 -0.39 1.63
N PHE A 76 -5.51 -1.19 1.24
CA PHE A 76 -5.64 -2.11 0.11
C PHE A 76 -6.77 -3.13 0.36
N THR A 77 -6.79 -3.77 1.53
CA THR A 77 -7.87 -4.65 2.01
C THR A 77 -9.23 -3.96 1.94
N ARG A 78 -9.37 -2.72 2.42
CA ARG A 78 -10.63 -1.96 2.34
C ARG A 78 -11.04 -1.63 0.91
N ILE A 79 -10.10 -1.33 0.02
CA ILE A 79 -10.37 -1.07 -1.41
C ILE A 79 -10.92 -2.34 -2.07
N VAL A 80 -10.25 -3.48 -1.87
CA VAL A 80 -10.61 -4.76 -2.50
C VAL A 80 -11.91 -5.34 -1.92
N MET A 81 -12.08 -5.33 -0.60
CA MET A 81 -13.33 -5.81 0.01
C MET A 81 -14.52 -4.87 -0.28
N GLY A 82 -14.28 -3.59 -0.57
CA GLY A 82 -15.33 -2.63 -0.94
C GLY A 82 -16.43 -2.52 0.13
N THR A 83 -17.69 -2.76 -0.24
CA THR A 83 -18.81 -2.73 0.71
C THR A 83 -18.66 -3.75 1.85
N TYR A 84 -18.06 -4.91 1.54
CA TYR A 84 -17.84 -5.99 2.50
C TYR A 84 -16.78 -5.63 3.56
N ALA A 85 -16.02 -4.56 3.37
CA ALA A 85 -15.06 -4.05 4.36
C ALA A 85 -15.71 -3.36 5.57
N THR A 86 -17.01 -3.03 5.48
CA THR A 86 -17.74 -2.32 6.55
C THR A 86 -18.18 -3.29 7.65
N ASN A 87 -18.39 -2.75 8.87
CA ASN A 87 -18.81 -3.55 10.03
C ASN A 87 -20.20 -4.19 9.89
N GLN A 88 -20.99 -3.82 8.88
CA GLN A 88 -22.26 -4.48 8.54
C GLN A 88 -22.05 -5.87 7.91
N TYR A 89 -20.93 -6.07 7.21
CA TYR A 89 -20.67 -7.29 6.44
C TYR A 89 -19.48 -8.10 6.98
N SER A 90 -18.47 -7.46 7.57
CA SER A 90 -17.31 -8.15 8.14
C SER A 90 -16.95 -7.67 9.54
N ASN A 91 -16.40 -8.58 10.33
CA ASN A 91 -15.69 -8.26 11.58
C ASN A 91 -14.17 -8.06 11.33
N ALA A 92 -13.43 -7.69 12.38
CA ALA A 92 -12.00 -7.43 12.28
C ALA A 92 -11.16 -8.68 11.94
N ALA A 93 -11.54 -9.86 12.44
CA ALA A 93 -10.83 -11.11 12.17
C ALA A 93 -10.99 -11.56 10.70
N GLN A 94 -12.20 -11.45 10.14
CA GLN A 94 -12.46 -11.72 8.72
C GLN A 94 -11.63 -10.80 7.81
N ARG A 95 -11.51 -9.50 8.14
CA ARG A 95 -10.66 -8.56 7.39
C ARG A 95 -9.17 -8.91 7.49
N ALA A 96 -8.70 -9.34 8.65
CA ALA A 96 -7.31 -9.78 8.84
C ALA A 96 -7.00 -11.09 8.10
N GLN A 97 -7.94 -12.05 8.12
CA GLN A 97 -7.83 -13.30 7.35
C GLN A 97 -7.83 -13.03 5.84
N PHE A 98 -8.72 -12.15 5.36
CA PHE A 98 -8.71 -11.68 3.97
C PHE A 98 -7.37 -11.04 3.61
N GLU A 99 -6.87 -10.11 4.41
CA GLU A 99 -5.59 -9.44 4.17
C GLU A 99 -4.43 -10.44 4.07
N ASN A 100 -4.39 -11.41 4.98
CA ASN A 100 -3.36 -12.45 4.98
C ASN A 100 -3.44 -13.32 3.71
N ASN A 101 -4.61 -13.90 3.42
CA ASN A 101 -4.82 -14.76 2.25
C ASN A 101 -4.51 -14.01 0.95
N PHE A 102 -5.05 -12.80 0.80
CA PHE A 102 -4.84 -11.94 -0.37
C PHE A 102 -3.35 -11.63 -0.58
N ARG A 103 -2.62 -11.26 0.48
CA ARG A 103 -1.17 -11.01 0.40
C ARG A 103 -0.36 -12.26 0.08
N GLU A 104 -0.76 -13.42 0.59
CA GLU A 104 -0.12 -14.70 0.23
C GLU A 104 -0.29 -15.00 -1.25
N THR A 105 -1.53 -15.00 -1.76
CA THR A 105 -1.80 -15.33 -3.17
C THR A 105 -1.17 -14.32 -4.14
N LEU A 106 -1.07 -13.03 -3.79
CA LEU A 106 -0.31 -12.07 -4.60
C LEU A 106 1.19 -12.41 -4.67
N ILE A 107 1.81 -12.82 -3.57
CA ILE A 107 3.22 -13.21 -3.55
C ILE A 107 3.43 -14.53 -4.31
N GLU A 108 2.50 -15.47 -4.23
CA GLU A 108 2.55 -16.73 -4.97
C GLU A 108 2.41 -16.49 -6.49
N ASN A 109 1.43 -15.71 -6.91
CA ASN A 109 1.15 -15.42 -8.32
C ASN A 109 2.27 -14.59 -8.97
N TYR A 110 2.80 -13.57 -8.29
CA TYR A 110 3.75 -12.60 -8.86
C TYR A 110 5.21 -12.80 -8.40
N GLY A 111 5.46 -13.68 -7.42
CA GLY A 111 6.81 -14.02 -6.94
C GLY A 111 7.75 -14.49 -8.05
N THR A 112 7.23 -15.29 -9.00
CA THR A 112 8.03 -15.80 -10.12
C THR A 112 8.57 -14.70 -11.04
N ALA A 113 7.92 -13.54 -11.12
CA ALA A 113 8.42 -12.39 -11.86
C ALA A 113 9.59 -11.72 -11.12
N PHE A 114 9.50 -11.59 -9.80
CA PHE A 114 10.60 -11.08 -8.97
C PHE A 114 11.83 -12.00 -9.00
N ALA A 115 11.65 -13.32 -9.05
CA ALA A 115 12.75 -14.29 -9.19
C ALA A 115 13.49 -14.18 -10.54
N LYS A 116 12.82 -13.70 -11.59
CA LYS A 116 13.39 -13.49 -12.94
C LYS A 116 13.96 -12.07 -13.13
N TYR A 117 13.84 -11.20 -12.13
CA TYR A 117 14.34 -9.84 -12.21
C TYR A 117 15.86 -9.83 -12.20
N SER A 118 16.47 -9.34 -13.27
CA SER A 118 17.92 -9.33 -13.47
C SER A 118 18.39 -7.94 -13.93
N ASN A 119 18.25 -7.65 -15.23
CA ASN A 119 18.83 -6.48 -15.88
C ASN A 119 17.80 -5.41 -16.24
N GLN A 120 16.54 -5.57 -15.82
CA GLN A 120 15.53 -4.53 -15.97
C GLN A 120 15.98 -3.23 -15.28
N SER A 121 15.51 -2.12 -15.84
CA SER A 121 15.71 -0.76 -15.33
C SER A 121 14.36 -0.06 -15.24
N TYR A 122 14.32 1.15 -14.69
CA TYR A 122 13.13 1.99 -14.75
C TYR A 122 13.50 3.45 -14.98
N THR A 123 12.58 4.20 -15.58
CA THR A 123 12.64 5.66 -15.64
C THR A 123 11.45 6.23 -14.88
N MET A 124 11.69 7.20 -13.99
CA MET A 124 10.62 7.92 -13.31
C MET A 124 10.01 8.96 -14.26
N ARG A 125 8.68 9.01 -14.34
CA ARG A 125 7.99 10.07 -15.10
C ARG A 125 8.08 11.41 -14.36
N PRO A 126 8.01 12.55 -15.07
CA PRO A 126 7.94 13.87 -14.44
C PRO A 126 6.82 13.93 -13.39
N TYR A 127 7.20 14.18 -12.14
CA TYR A 127 6.25 14.40 -11.05
C TYR A 127 5.92 15.88 -10.93
N LYS A 128 4.63 16.20 -10.86
CA LYS A 128 4.13 17.53 -10.50
C LYS A 128 3.33 17.41 -9.21
N GLU A 129 3.68 18.21 -8.21
CA GLU A 129 2.89 18.31 -6.99
C GLU A 129 1.54 18.98 -7.26
N THR A 130 0.47 18.42 -6.69
CA THR A 130 -0.92 18.82 -6.96
C THR A 130 -1.71 19.16 -5.70
N GLY A 131 -1.10 19.07 -4.51
CA GLY A 131 -1.82 19.14 -3.23
C GLY A 131 -2.80 17.98 -2.97
N SER A 132 -2.80 16.93 -3.81
CA SER A 132 -3.63 15.75 -3.60
C SER A 132 -3.27 15.03 -2.30
N LYS A 133 -4.28 14.72 -1.47
CA LYS A 133 -4.16 13.84 -0.30
C LYS A 133 -3.56 12.46 -0.64
N ASN A 134 -3.72 12.01 -1.88
CA ASN A 134 -3.15 10.77 -2.38
C ASN A 134 -2.32 11.09 -3.63
N PRO A 135 -1.05 11.51 -3.48
CA PRO A 135 -0.19 11.80 -4.63
C PRO A 135 0.12 10.50 -5.39
N VAL A 136 0.41 10.63 -6.68
CA VAL A 136 0.71 9.51 -7.58
C VAL A 136 2.09 9.71 -8.18
N VAL A 137 2.91 8.66 -8.15
CA VAL A 137 4.24 8.63 -8.77
C VAL A 137 4.27 7.46 -9.75
N THR A 138 4.74 7.70 -10.98
CA THR A 138 4.79 6.66 -12.03
C THR A 138 6.23 6.33 -12.40
N LEU A 139 6.55 5.03 -12.39
CA LEU A 139 7.78 4.48 -12.93
C LEU A 139 7.45 3.71 -14.22
N ASP A 140 8.19 3.96 -15.30
CA ASP A 140 8.18 3.12 -16.49
C ASP A 140 9.29 2.08 -16.34
N PHE A 141 8.92 0.84 -16.03
CA PHE A 141 9.87 -0.29 -15.97
C PHE A 141 10.18 -0.79 -17.38
N ASN A 142 11.45 -0.93 -17.72
CA ASN A 142 11.90 -1.47 -19.01
C ASN A 142 12.16 -2.98 -18.88
N ASN A 143 11.42 -3.76 -19.66
CA ASN A 143 11.58 -5.20 -19.79
C ASN A 143 11.80 -5.54 -21.28
N ASN A 144 13.04 -5.81 -21.67
CA ASN A 144 13.44 -6.16 -23.05
C ASN A 144 12.94 -5.15 -24.12
N GLY A 145 12.90 -3.86 -23.80
CA GLY A 145 12.44 -2.80 -24.70
C GLY A 145 10.96 -2.41 -24.52
N GLU A 146 10.15 -3.27 -23.90
CA GLU A 146 8.79 -2.93 -23.49
C GLU A 146 8.82 -2.03 -22.26
N LYS A 147 8.07 -0.92 -22.29
CA LYS A 147 7.87 -0.04 -21.13
C LYS A 147 6.56 -0.37 -20.43
N ILE A 148 6.66 -0.89 -19.21
CA ILE A 148 5.53 -1.22 -18.34
C ILE A 148 5.35 -0.07 -17.34
N PRO A 149 4.35 0.82 -17.52
CA PRO A 149 4.08 1.90 -16.58
C PRO A 149 3.41 1.36 -15.32
N VAL A 150 4.01 1.65 -14.17
CA VAL A 150 3.46 1.33 -12.86
C VAL A 150 3.30 2.64 -12.07
N SER A 151 2.06 2.98 -11.75
CA SER A 151 1.72 4.18 -10.97
C SER A 151 1.35 3.79 -9.54
N PHE A 152 2.09 4.33 -8.59
CA PHE A 152 1.90 4.11 -7.16
C PHE A 152 1.11 5.27 -6.58
N GLN A 153 -0.09 5.01 -6.10
CA GLN A 153 -0.85 6.00 -5.33
C GLN A 153 -0.47 5.88 -3.87
N LEU A 154 -0.10 6.99 -3.25
CA LEU A 154 0.35 7.03 -1.86
C LEU A 154 -0.77 7.46 -0.89
N ALA A 155 -0.58 7.14 0.37
CA ALA A 155 -1.24 7.72 1.53
C ALA A 155 -0.19 8.22 2.50
N ASP A 156 -0.42 9.40 3.08
CA ASP A 156 0.33 9.87 4.24
C ASP A 156 -0.13 9.12 5.51
N LYS A 157 0.82 8.78 6.39
CA LYS A 157 0.63 8.21 7.73
C LYS A 157 1.37 8.99 8.83
N GLY A 158 1.76 10.24 8.57
CA GLY A 158 2.50 11.14 9.46
C GLY A 158 3.97 10.76 9.64
N SER A 159 4.26 9.49 9.89
CA SER A 159 5.64 8.97 10.05
C SER A 159 6.34 8.67 8.72
N GLN A 160 5.60 8.26 7.70
CA GLN A 160 6.10 7.91 6.37
C GLN A 160 4.95 7.82 5.37
N TRP A 161 5.25 7.93 4.08
CA TRP A 161 4.34 7.52 3.02
C TRP A 161 4.09 6.01 3.05
N LYS A 162 2.93 5.59 2.56
CA LYS A 162 2.60 4.21 2.24
C LYS A 162 1.97 4.13 0.85
N ILE A 163 2.23 3.06 0.10
CA ILE A 163 1.54 2.74 -1.14
C ILE A 163 0.16 2.20 -0.78
N ARG A 164 -0.91 2.89 -1.20
CA ARG A 164 -2.31 2.53 -0.91
C ARG A 164 -3.03 1.86 -2.08
N ASN A 165 -2.57 2.08 -3.31
CA ASN A 165 -3.07 1.44 -4.52
C ASN A 165 -1.98 1.45 -5.61
N ILE A 166 -2.08 0.55 -6.59
CA ILE A 166 -1.17 0.43 -7.72
C ILE A 166 -1.98 0.33 -9.01
N ASN A 167 -1.56 1.06 -10.04
CA ASN A 167 -2.02 0.90 -11.41
C ASN A 167 -0.89 0.35 -12.28
N VAL A 168 -1.14 -0.68 -13.08
CA VAL A 168 -0.17 -1.29 -14.01
C VAL A 168 -0.75 -1.24 -15.43
N SER A 169 -0.05 -0.62 -16.37
CA SER A 169 -0.47 -0.53 -17.78
C SER A 169 -1.92 -0.01 -17.97
N GLY A 170 -2.36 0.91 -17.10
CA GLY A 170 -3.70 1.48 -17.09
C GLY A 170 -4.72 0.73 -16.22
N ILE A 171 -4.41 -0.48 -15.76
CA ILE A 171 -5.28 -1.31 -14.92
C ILE A 171 -5.10 -0.92 -13.45
N ASP A 172 -6.15 -0.37 -12.82
CA ASP A 172 -6.19 -0.14 -11.38
C ASP A 172 -6.38 -1.48 -10.65
N LEU A 173 -5.35 -1.95 -9.95
CA LEU A 173 -5.36 -3.28 -9.33
C LEU A 173 -6.36 -3.36 -8.17
N GLY A 174 -6.47 -2.31 -7.35
CA GLY A 174 -7.45 -2.24 -6.27
C GLY A 174 -8.89 -2.37 -6.77
N LEU A 175 -9.24 -1.66 -7.85
CA LEU A 175 -10.56 -1.75 -8.49
C LEU A 175 -10.78 -3.11 -9.18
N GLN A 176 -9.77 -3.62 -9.90
CA GLN A 176 -9.84 -4.92 -10.57
C GLN A 176 -10.12 -6.05 -9.56
N PHE A 177 -9.33 -6.11 -8.48
CA PHE A 177 -9.52 -7.11 -7.44
C PHE A 177 -10.84 -6.90 -6.67
N ARG A 178 -11.31 -5.65 -6.48
CA ARG A 178 -12.63 -5.38 -5.89
C ARG A 178 -13.76 -6.00 -6.69
N ASN A 179 -13.72 -5.86 -8.02
CA ASN A 179 -14.71 -6.46 -8.91
C ASN A 179 -14.68 -7.99 -8.85
N GLN A 180 -13.47 -8.58 -8.78
CA GLN A 180 -13.29 -10.02 -8.63
C GLN A 180 -13.80 -10.53 -7.28
N PHE A 181 -13.49 -9.84 -6.18
CA PHE A 181 -13.94 -10.25 -4.84
C PHE A 181 -15.48 -10.19 -4.73
N ALA A 182 -16.10 -9.13 -5.23
CA ALA A 182 -17.57 -9.03 -5.29
C ALA A 182 -18.20 -10.15 -6.13
N ALA A 183 -17.59 -10.53 -7.26
CA ALA A 183 -18.02 -11.69 -8.05
C ALA A 183 -17.84 -13.02 -7.30
N THR A 184 -16.76 -13.17 -6.53
CA THR A 184 -16.51 -14.35 -5.67
C THR A 184 -17.52 -14.45 -4.53
N VAL A 185 -17.86 -13.35 -3.84
CA VAL A 185 -18.94 -13.35 -2.83
C VAL A 185 -20.27 -13.75 -3.46
N LYS A 186 -20.63 -13.20 -4.63
CA LYS A 186 -21.84 -13.59 -5.36
C LYS A 186 -21.84 -15.08 -5.74
N ARG A 187 -20.71 -15.63 -6.19
CA ARG A 187 -20.57 -17.05 -6.56
C ARG A 187 -20.70 -17.98 -5.35
N ASN A 188 -20.23 -17.56 -4.18
CA ASN A 188 -20.40 -18.29 -2.91
C ASN A 188 -21.79 -18.02 -2.25
N GLY A 189 -22.77 -17.48 -2.98
CA GLY A 189 -24.13 -17.27 -2.47
C GLY A 189 -24.26 -16.19 -1.39
N GLY A 190 -23.29 -15.27 -1.30
CA GLY A 190 -23.21 -14.27 -0.22
C GLY A 190 -22.42 -14.73 1.01
N ASP A 191 -21.96 -15.99 1.06
CA ASP A 191 -21.12 -16.51 2.13
C ASP A 191 -19.74 -15.84 2.07
N LEU A 192 -19.50 -14.92 3.02
CA LEU A 192 -18.27 -14.13 3.06
C LEU A 192 -17.06 -14.96 3.50
N ASP A 193 -17.23 -15.93 4.41
CA ASP A 193 -16.11 -16.74 4.90
C ASP A 193 -15.61 -17.69 3.81
N LYS A 194 -16.53 -18.33 3.06
CA LYS A 194 -16.18 -19.06 1.84
C LYS A 194 -15.56 -18.15 0.80
N ALA A 195 -16.06 -16.93 0.63
CA ALA A 195 -15.47 -15.98 -0.33
C ALA A 195 -14.05 -15.56 0.06
N ILE A 196 -13.76 -15.37 1.35
CA ILE A 196 -12.41 -15.06 1.88
C ILE A 196 -11.46 -16.25 1.74
N ALA A 197 -11.95 -17.48 1.94
CA ALA A 197 -11.18 -18.70 1.74
C ALA A 197 -10.87 -18.98 0.26
N ASN A 198 -11.83 -18.71 -0.63
CA ASN A 198 -11.77 -19.06 -2.06
C ASN A 198 -11.31 -17.90 -2.97
N PHE A 199 -10.94 -16.73 -2.44
CA PHE A 199 -10.55 -15.59 -3.26
C PHE A 199 -9.14 -15.73 -3.83
N GLN A 200 -9.05 -15.91 -5.15
CA GLN A 200 -7.79 -15.84 -5.87
C GLN A 200 -7.78 -14.62 -6.81
N PRO A 201 -6.96 -13.59 -6.53
CA PRO A 201 -6.81 -12.42 -7.40
C PRO A 201 -6.02 -12.72 -8.68
N ASP A 202 -6.53 -12.30 -9.84
CA ASP A 202 -5.84 -12.37 -11.14
C ASP A 202 -5.78 -10.97 -11.79
N ALA A 203 -4.62 -10.30 -11.72
CA ALA A 203 -4.44 -8.98 -12.33
C ALA A 203 -4.63 -9.02 -13.85
N ASP A 204 -4.27 -10.14 -14.49
CA ASP A 204 -4.24 -10.30 -15.94
C ASP A 204 -5.63 -10.63 -16.52
N ALA A 205 -6.63 -10.91 -15.67
CA ALA A 205 -8.01 -11.17 -16.09
C ALA A 205 -8.68 -9.99 -16.82
N ALA A 206 -8.11 -8.79 -16.76
CA ALA A 206 -8.51 -7.64 -17.57
C ALA A 206 -7.79 -7.59 -18.93
N VAL A 207 -6.57 -8.14 -19.03
CA VAL A 207 -5.77 -8.21 -20.25
C VAL A 207 -6.31 -9.30 -21.18
N LYS A 208 -6.63 -10.48 -20.63
CA LYS A 208 -7.13 -11.67 -21.35
C LYS A 208 -8.52 -11.52 -22.01
N LYS A 209 -9.12 -10.32 -21.98
CA LYS A 209 -10.48 -10.03 -22.51
C LYS A 209 -10.47 -9.13 -23.75
N LYS A 210 -9.29 -8.94 -24.36
CA LYS A 210 -9.10 -8.31 -25.66
C LYS A 210 -8.61 -9.36 -26.65
#